data_AF-A0A1H1KNA2-F1
#
_entry.id   AF-A0A1H1KNA2-F1
#
_cell.length_a   1.000
_cell.length_b   1.000
_cell.length_c   1.000
_cell.angle_alpha   90.00
_cell.angle_beta   90.00
_cell.angle_gamma   90.00
#
_symmetry.space_group_name_H-M   'P 1'
#
loop_
_entity.id
_entity.type
_entity.pdbx_description
1 polymer ?
#
loop_
_entity_poly.entity_id
_entity_poly.type
_entity_poly.pdbx_seq_one_letter_code
_entity_poly.pdbx_strand_id
1 'polypeptide(L)'
;MRFHAKYVSASEAGDYYQVSFDTEDPGEGSTDPRGLDRPYLIIQRQFETLDGRQCYVETHDHGYVGHFHVRLTNFTRTGLAFEIARKRNTYVEVSCSLDAVEFKEVQRIVNIIFDQHG
;
A
#
# COMPACT_ATOMS: atom_id res chain seq x y z
N MET A 1 6.60 -3.20 -10.39
CA MET A 1 5.58 -4.18 -10.00
C MET A 1 4.22 -3.61 -10.38
N ARG A 2 3.31 -4.44 -10.91
CA ARG A 2 1.96 -4.01 -11.26
C ARG A 2 0.94 -5.14 -11.11
N PHE A 3 -0.21 -4.83 -10.52
CA PHE A 3 -1.34 -5.77 -10.45
C PHE A 3 -2.70 -5.06 -10.29
N HIS A 4 -3.78 -5.84 -10.27
CA HIS A 4 -5.13 -5.37 -10.01
C HIS A 4 -5.63 -5.91 -8.67
N ALA A 5 -5.99 -5.02 -7.75
CA ALA A 5 -6.55 -5.36 -6.45
C ALA A 5 -8.08 -5.31 -6.51
N LYS A 6 -8.71 -6.34 -5.94
CA LYS A 6 -10.17 -6.40 -5.75
C LYS A 6 -10.58 -5.80 -4.41
N TYR A 7 -9.71 -5.89 -3.41
CA TYR A 7 -9.97 -5.44 -2.06
C TYR A 7 -8.95 -4.38 -1.68
N VAL A 8 -9.43 -3.31 -1.07
CA VAL A 8 -8.60 -2.25 -0.53
C VAL A 8 -9.08 -1.97 0.88
N SER A 9 -8.15 -1.90 1.82
CA SER A 9 -8.46 -1.54 3.20
C SER A 9 -7.46 -0.52 3.71
N ALA A 10 -7.91 0.31 4.63
CA ALA A 10 -7.06 1.28 5.29
C ALA A 10 -7.33 1.25 6.80
N SER A 11 -6.28 1.38 7.60
CA SER A 11 -6.36 1.32 9.05
C SER A 11 -5.46 2.35 9.70
N GLU A 12 -5.90 2.83 10.87
CA GLU A 12 -5.19 3.74 11.74
C GLU A 12 -5.24 3.17 13.16
N ALA A 13 -4.08 3.10 13.82
CA ALA A 13 -3.96 2.63 15.19
C ALA A 13 -2.89 3.47 15.91
N GLY A 14 -3.31 4.49 16.66
CA GLY A 14 -2.38 5.44 17.27
C GLY A 14 -1.58 6.17 16.19
N ASP A 15 -0.25 6.10 16.29
CA ASP A 15 0.70 6.72 15.36
C ASP A 15 1.07 5.81 14.17
N TYR A 16 0.26 4.78 13.92
CA TYR A 16 0.47 3.79 12.87
C TYR A 16 -0.63 3.84 11.81
N TYR A 17 -0.22 3.95 10.55
CA TYR A 17 -1.10 4.08 9.39
C TYR A 17 -0.77 3.02 8.36
N GLN A 18 -1.80 2.35 7.82
CA GLN A 18 -1.63 1.30 6.82
C GLN A 18 -2.69 1.38 5.73
N VAL A 19 -2.27 1.13 4.50
CA VAL A 19 -3.16 0.77 3.39
C VAL A 19 -2.77 -0.59 2.83
N SER A 20 -3.76 -1.43 2.55
CA SER A 20 -3.59 -2.75 1.95
C SER A 20 -4.39 -2.85 0.65
N PHE A 21 -3.83 -3.55 -0.32
CA PHE A 21 -4.43 -3.89 -1.59
C PHE A 21 -4.26 -5.39 -1.82
N ASP A 22 -5.37 -6.10 -2.04
CA ASP A 22 -5.36 -7.56 -2.18
C ASP A 22 -6.19 -8.00 -3.39
N THR A 23 -5.80 -9.14 -3.97
CA THR A 23 -6.52 -9.80 -5.07
C THR A 23 -7.64 -10.71 -4.59
N GLU A 24 -7.63 -11.07 -3.29
CA GLU A 24 -8.60 -11.96 -2.65
C GLU A 24 -9.09 -11.40 -1.32
N ASP A 25 -10.20 -11.96 -0.82
CA ASP A 25 -10.79 -11.52 0.45
C ASP A 25 -9.84 -11.88 1.61
N PRO A 26 -9.42 -10.90 2.45
CA PRO A 26 -8.57 -11.16 3.60
C PRO A 26 -9.25 -11.97 4.72
N GLY A 27 -10.57 -12.19 4.66
CA GLY A 27 -11.38 -12.85 5.69
C GLY A 27 -11.34 -14.38 5.71
N GLU A 28 -10.92 -15.04 4.63
CA GLU A 28 -10.65 -16.49 4.66
C GLU A 28 -9.18 -16.72 4.94
N GLY A 29 -8.87 -17.20 6.15
CA GLY A 29 -7.54 -17.65 6.52
C GLY A 29 -7.03 -18.67 5.50
N SER A 30 -6.23 -18.22 4.54
CA SER A 30 -5.73 -19.05 3.45
C SER A 30 -4.76 -20.06 4.04
N THR A 31 -5.28 -21.25 4.33
CA THR A 31 -4.48 -22.47 4.60
C THR A 31 -3.96 -23.08 3.30
N ASP A 32 -4.26 -22.48 2.14
CA ASP A 32 -3.68 -22.87 0.85
C ASP A 32 -2.22 -22.36 0.76
N PRO A 33 -1.22 -23.24 0.59
CA PRO A 33 0.16 -22.84 0.32
C PRO A 33 0.33 -21.97 -0.94
N ARG A 34 -0.68 -21.89 -1.83
CA ARG A 34 -0.75 -20.94 -2.96
C ARG A 34 -1.12 -19.50 -2.55
N GLY A 35 -1.60 -19.28 -1.33
CA GLY A 35 -1.87 -17.94 -0.79
C GLY A 35 -0.61 -17.08 -0.62
N LEU A 36 0.59 -17.68 -0.75
CA LEU A 36 1.88 -16.98 -0.70
C LEU A 36 2.27 -16.33 -2.05
N ASP A 37 1.71 -16.79 -3.18
CA ASP A 37 2.05 -16.29 -4.53
C ASP A 37 1.05 -15.24 -5.05
N ARG A 38 -0.02 -14.95 -4.30
CA ARG A 38 -1.07 -14.03 -4.77
C ARG A 38 -0.60 -12.57 -4.71
N PRO A 39 -0.85 -11.75 -5.74
CA PRO A 39 -0.49 -10.34 -5.69
C PRO A 39 -1.21 -9.58 -4.58
N TYR A 40 -0.43 -8.92 -3.74
CA TYR A 40 -0.91 -8.00 -2.72
C TYR A 40 0.08 -6.84 -2.56
N LEU A 41 -0.32 -5.79 -1.86
CA LEU A 41 0.54 -4.68 -1.46
C LEU A 41 0.08 -4.13 -0.11
N ILE A 42 1.02 -4.00 0.82
CA ILE A 42 0.85 -3.30 2.08
C ILE A 42 1.83 -2.13 2.10
N ILE A 43 1.35 -0.95 2.49
CA ILE A 43 2.18 0.23 2.72
C ILE A 43 1.85 0.75 4.12
N GLN A 44 2.89 0.95 4.93
CA GLN A 44 2.76 1.37 6.31
C GLN A 44 3.64 2.58 6.58
N ARG A 45 3.15 3.48 7.43
CA ARG A 45 3.94 4.56 8.01
C ARG A 45 3.65 4.64 9.50
N GLN A 46 4.72 4.64 10.28
CA GLN A 46 4.66 4.84 11.72
C GLN A 46 5.36 6.14 12.12
N PHE A 47 4.89 6.75 13.20
CA PHE A 47 5.44 7.99 13.76
C PHE A 47 5.96 7.84 15.20
N GLU A 48 5.82 6.65 15.81
CA GLU A 48 6.29 6.38 17.18
C GLU A 48 7.83 6.48 17.30
N THR A 49 8.55 6.14 16.22
CA THR A 49 10.01 6.17 16.16
C THR A 49 10.50 7.09 15.03
N LEU A 50 11.69 7.66 15.20
CA LEU A 50 12.35 8.51 14.19
C LEU A 50 12.94 7.64 13.06
N ASP A 51 12.10 6.93 12.31
CA ASP A 51 12.49 6.00 11.24
C ASP A 51 12.86 6.72 9.93
N GLY A 52 13.41 7.93 10.03
CA GLY A 52 13.83 8.71 8.86
C GLY A 52 12.71 9.03 7.87
N ARG A 53 11.43 8.98 8.29
CA ARG A 53 10.24 9.15 7.44
C ARG A 53 10.10 8.08 6.35
N GLN A 54 10.68 6.90 6.57
CA GLN A 54 10.51 5.78 5.66
C GLN A 54 9.13 5.14 5.83
N CYS A 55 8.59 4.62 4.73
CA CYS A 55 7.43 3.74 4.74
C CYS A 55 7.90 2.29 4.62
N TYR A 56 7.27 1.40 5.36
CA TYR A 56 7.43 -0.03 5.12
C TYR A 56 6.53 -0.44 3.94
N VAL A 57 7.11 -1.15 2.98
CA VAL A 57 6.43 -1.70 1.82
C VAL A 57 6.53 -3.22 1.92
N GLU A 58 5.42 -3.90 1.73
CA GLU A 58 5.38 -5.37 1.66
C GLU A 58 4.48 -5.83 0.51
N THR A 59 4.89 -6.90 -0.15
CA THR A 59 4.20 -7.46 -1.30
C THR A 59 4.73 -8.86 -1.61
N HIS A 60 3.97 -9.64 -2.38
CA HIS A 60 4.36 -10.94 -2.93
C HIS A 60 5.71 -10.92 -3.69
N ASP A 61 6.07 -9.81 -4.33
CA ASP A 61 7.41 -9.64 -4.91
C ASP A 61 8.40 -9.22 -3.81
N HIS A 62 9.07 -10.20 -3.21
CA HIS A 62 10.06 -9.99 -2.14
C HIS A 62 11.15 -8.97 -2.49
N GLY A 63 11.40 -8.71 -3.78
CA GLY A 63 12.33 -7.67 -4.23
C GLY A 63 11.86 -6.24 -3.91
N TYR A 64 10.60 -6.04 -3.52
CA TYR A 64 10.00 -4.76 -3.14
C TYR A 64 9.79 -4.60 -1.63
N VAL A 65 10.10 -5.62 -0.82
CA VAL A 65 9.85 -5.62 0.62
C VAL A 65 10.93 -4.83 1.37
N GLY A 66 10.53 -3.98 2.31
CA GLY A 66 11.44 -3.25 3.22
C GLY A 66 11.03 -1.81 3.50
N HIS A 67 11.91 -1.08 4.20
CA HIS A 67 11.72 0.33 4.54
C HIS A 67 12.34 1.25 3.49
N PHE A 68 11.52 2.14 2.92
CA PHE A 68 11.94 3.03 1.84
C PHE A 68 11.40 4.44 1.98
N HIS A 69 12.12 5.41 1.42
CA HIS A 69 11.49 6.67 1.03
C HIS A 69 10.64 6.41 -0.21
N VAL A 70 9.39 6.82 -0.15
CA VAL A 70 8.42 6.64 -1.24
C VAL A 70 7.86 7.98 -1.67
N ARG A 71 7.52 8.11 -2.95
CA ARG A 71 6.92 9.32 -3.53
C ARG A 71 5.64 8.94 -4.26
N LEU A 72 4.52 9.46 -3.81
CA LEU A 72 3.25 9.28 -4.51
C LEU A 72 3.32 9.94 -5.89
N THR A 73 2.89 9.22 -6.92
CA THR A 73 2.85 9.73 -8.30
C THR A 73 1.42 9.89 -8.80
N ASN A 74 0.52 9.02 -8.37
CA ASN A 74 -0.90 9.09 -8.69
C ASN A 74 -1.72 8.38 -7.62
N PHE A 75 -2.86 8.96 -7.24
CA PHE A 75 -3.88 8.25 -6.48
C PHE A 75 -5.28 8.72 -6.89
N THR A 76 -6.09 7.79 -7.34
CA THR A 76 -7.45 8.02 -7.83
C THR A 76 -8.35 6.86 -7.41
N ARG A 77 -9.65 6.97 -7.67
CA ARG A 77 -10.62 5.90 -7.43
C ARG A 77 -10.31 4.60 -8.16
N THR A 78 -9.48 4.65 -9.21
CA THR A 78 -9.16 3.51 -10.06
C THR A 78 -7.74 2.96 -9.85
N GLY A 79 -6.95 3.58 -8.98
CA GLY A 79 -5.61 3.06 -8.69
C GLY A 79 -4.68 3.99 -7.92
N LEU A 80 -3.59 3.39 -7.47
CA LEU A 80 -2.47 3.99 -6.75
C LEU A 80 -1.17 3.71 -7.52
N ALA A 81 -0.31 4.72 -7.65
CA ALA A 81 1.04 4.54 -8.15
C ALA A 81 2.06 5.38 -7.37
N PHE A 82 3.21 4.80 -7.08
CA PHE A 82 4.30 5.48 -6.39
C PHE A 82 5.67 4.96 -6.81
N GLU A 83 6.69 5.75 -6.47
CA GLU A 83 8.08 5.39 -6.68
C GLU A 83 8.79 5.14 -5.35
N ILE A 84 9.65 4.14 -5.33
CA ILE A 84 10.59 3.79 -4.28
C ILE A 84 11.94 4.41 -4.62
N ALA A 85 12.52 5.17 -3.68
CA ALA A 85 13.82 5.81 -3.84
C ALA A 85 14.97 4.78 -3.79
N ARG A 86 15.21 4.08 -4.91
CA ARG A 86 16.28 3.09 -5.10
C ARG A 86 16.77 3.05 -6.55
N LYS A 87 17.78 2.23 -6.85
CA LYS A 87 18.43 2.21 -8.18
C LYS A 87 17.66 1.47 -9.27
N ARG A 88 16.87 0.45 -8.92
CA ARG A 88 16.15 -0.43 -9.86
C ARG A 88 14.81 -0.82 -9.27
N ASN A 89 13.88 -1.27 -10.11
CA ASN A 89 12.55 -1.72 -9.66
C ASN A 89 11.85 -0.64 -8.83
N THR A 90 11.94 0.62 -9.23
CA THR A 90 11.48 1.76 -8.43
C THR A 90 9.97 1.92 -8.43
N TYR A 91 9.29 1.49 -9.49
CA TYR A 91 7.88 1.80 -9.70
C TYR A 91 6.94 0.69 -9.21
N VAL A 92 5.87 1.12 -8.54
CA VAL A 92 4.74 0.29 -8.10
C VAL A 92 3.44 0.93 -8.59
N GLU A 93 2.57 0.12 -9.21
CA GLU A 93 1.26 0.53 -9.68
C GLU A 93 0.22 -0.54 -9.32
N VAL A 94 -0.87 -0.14 -8.69
CA VAL A 94 -1.99 -1.01 -8.35
C VAL A 94 -3.27 -0.39 -8.88
N SER A 95 -3.96 -1.11 -9.75
CA SER A 95 -5.32 -0.72 -10.16
C SER A 95 -6.34 -1.28 -9.17
N CYS A 96 -7.40 -0.52 -8.89
CA CYS A 96 -8.49 -0.91 -8.01
C CYS A 96 -9.81 -0.27 -8.49
N SER A 97 -10.90 -0.50 -7.79
CA SER A 97 -12.18 0.16 -8.05
C SER A 97 -12.85 0.55 -6.74
N LEU A 98 -12.67 1.81 -6.35
CA LEU A 98 -13.25 2.36 -5.12
C LEU A 98 -14.50 3.19 -5.41
N ASP A 99 -15.53 3.00 -4.60
CA ASP A 99 -16.63 3.94 -4.55
C ASP A 99 -16.21 5.30 -3.93
N ALA A 100 -17.11 6.27 -3.87
CA ALA A 100 -16.78 7.60 -3.38
C ALA A 100 -16.52 7.64 -1.85
N VAL A 101 -17.19 6.77 -1.09
CA VAL A 101 -17.06 6.66 0.36
C VAL A 101 -15.75 5.95 0.68
N GLU A 102 -15.53 4.76 0.10
CA GLU A 102 -14.30 3.98 0.26
C GLU A 102 -13.07 4.81 -0.14
N PHE A 103 -13.14 5.52 -1.27
CA PHE A 103 -12.04 6.35 -1.73
C PHE A 103 -11.70 7.45 -0.73
N LYS A 104 -12.68 8.12 -0.13
CA LYS A 104 -12.43 9.19 0.84
C LYS A 104 -11.73 8.68 2.10
N GLU A 105 -12.10 7.49 2.56
CA GLU A 105 -11.48 6.84 3.72
C GLU A 105 -10.02 6.44 3.41
N VAL A 106 -9.80 5.75 2.29
CA VAL A 106 -8.47 5.33 1.86
C VAL A 106 -7.58 6.54 1.54
N GLN A 107 -8.13 7.59 0.91
CA GLN A 107 -7.39 8.80 0.55
C GLN A 107 -6.81 9.51 1.76
N ARG A 108 -7.56 9.58 2.87
CA ARG A 108 -7.05 10.19 4.10
C ARG A 108 -5.77 9.48 4.56
N ILE A 109 -5.79 8.14 4.58
CA ILE A 109 -4.66 7.33 5.05
C ILE A 109 -3.50 7.38 4.06
N VAL A 110 -3.77 7.28 2.75
CA VAL A 110 -2.76 7.44 1.70
C VAL A 110 -2.06 8.80 1.81
N ASN A 111 -2.80 9.88 2.03
CA ASN A 111 -2.21 11.22 2.16
C ASN A 111 -1.27 11.31 3.38
N ILE A 112 -1.61 10.68 4.50
CA ILE A 112 -0.75 10.63 5.69
C ILE A 112 0.51 9.82 5.40
N ILE A 113 0.36 8.62 4.82
CA ILE A 113 1.49 7.74 4.48
C ILE A 113 2.47 8.47 3.56
N PHE A 114 1.97 9.15 2.52
CA PHE A 114 2.81 9.77 1.50
C PHE A 114 3.13 11.25 1.75
N ASP A 115 2.85 11.79 2.94
CA ASP A 115 3.12 13.19 3.29
C ASP A 115 2.46 14.21 2.34
N GLN A 116 1.31 13.84 1.77
CA GLN A 116 0.56 14.70 0.85
C GLN A 116 -0.30 15.65 1.68
N HIS A 117 0.30 16.76 2.10
CA HIS A 117 -0.43 17.90 2.64
C HIS A 117 -1.03 18.69 1.48
N GLY A 118 -2.36 18.64 1.36
CA GLY A 118 -3.12 19.56 0.51
C GLY A 118 -3.17 20.96 1.09
#